data_AF-A0A8T6NZ52-F1
#
_entry.id   AF-A0A8T6NZ52-F1
#
_cell.length_a   1.000
_cell.length_b   1.000
_cell.length_c   1.000
_cell.angle_alpha   90.00
_cell.angle_beta   90.00
_cell.angle_gamma   90.00
#
_symmetry.space_group_name_H-M   'P 1'
#
loop_
_entity.id
_entity.type
_entity.pdbx_description
1 polymer ?
#
loop_
_entity_poly.entity_id
_entity_poly.type
_entity_poly.pdbx_seq_one_letter_code
_entity_poly.pdbx_strand_id
1 'polypeptide(L)'
;MAILDRQRSTDQPLLAQLEARLTRFLYLDAEKVAYLVIFGVAILTRFWDLGVRVMSHDESLHTRFSWLLYRGEGFQHTPLMHGPLLFHMTALSYWLFGANDFSARIYTAVLGVILVMMPLFMRKWLGRTGALVASILIL
;
A
#
# COMPACT_ATOMS: atom_id res chain seq x y z
N MET A 1 41.15 14.17 28.42
CA MET A 1 41.38 14.08 26.95
C MET A 1 41.45 12.63 26.44
N ALA A 2 42.00 11.67 27.19
CA ALA A 2 42.15 10.27 26.74
C ALA A 2 40.87 9.40 26.68
N ILE A 3 39.81 9.75 27.42
CA ILE A 3 38.55 8.96 27.46
C ILE A 3 37.75 9.14 26.16
N LEU A 4 37.77 10.35 25.57
CA LEU A 4 37.08 10.67 24.32
C LEU A 4 37.74 9.99 23.11
N ASP A 5 39.06 9.79 23.16
CA ASP A 5 39.83 9.19 22.06
C ASP A 5 39.61 7.66 21.96
N ARG A 6 39.39 6.99 23.11
CA ARG A 6 39.08 5.55 23.19
C ARG A 6 37.65 5.21 22.73
N GLN A 7 36.68 6.09 22.94
CA GLN A 7 35.34 5.90 22.36
C GLN A 7 35.37 6.05 20.84
N ARG A 8 36.10 7.05 20.33
CA ARG A 8 36.29 7.29 18.89
C ARG A 8 36.81 6.07 18.12
N SER A 9 37.77 5.33 18.69
CA SER A 9 38.34 4.12 18.05
C SER A 9 37.39 2.92 18.05
N THR A 10 36.46 2.84 19.00
CA THR A 10 35.50 1.73 19.14
C THR A 10 34.26 1.96 18.26
N ASP A 11 33.90 3.23 18.06
CA ASP A 11 32.73 3.62 17.25
C ASP A 11 33.04 3.62 15.75
N GLN A 12 34.27 3.93 15.33
CA GLN A 12 34.70 3.87 13.92
C GLN A 12 34.37 2.56 13.18
N PRO A 13 34.64 1.35 13.71
CA PRO A 13 34.30 0.11 13.03
C PRO A 13 32.80 -0.16 12.98
N LEU A 14 32.01 0.34 13.95
CA LEU A 14 30.54 0.23 13.92
C LEU A 14 29.95 1.16 12.86
N LEU A 15 30.40 2.42 12.81
CA LEU A 15 29.97 3.38 11.81
C LEU A 15 30.29 2.90 10.40
N ALA A 16 31.50 2.39 10.15
CA ALA A 16 31.87 1.82 8.85
C ALA A 16 31.03 0.60 8.46
N GLN A 17 30.67 -0.26 9.42
CA GLN A 17 29.77 -1.41 9.17
C GLN A 17 28.34 -0.96 8.88
N LEU A 18 27.85 0.06 9.58
CA LEU A 18 26.53 0.65 9.34
C LEU A 18 26.50 1.33 7.97
N GLU A 19 27.52 2.12 7.62
CA GLU A 19 27.66 2.75 6.31
C GLU A 19 27.72 1.72 5.18
N ALA A 20 28.50 0.64 5.33
CA ALA A 20 28.59 -0.45 4.35
C ALA A 20 27.25 -1.22 4.20
N ARG A 21 26.53 -1.44 5.31
CA ARG A 21 25.19 -2.05 5.28
C ARG A 21 24.19 -1.12 4.61
N LEU A 22 24.17 0.16 4.99
CA LEU A 22 23.29 1.17 4.43
C LEU A 22 23.54 1.36 2.93
N THR A 23 24.79 1.46 2.50
CA THR A 23 25.14 1.56 1.07
C THR A 23 24.74 0.32 0.29
N ARG A 24 24.88 -0.89 0.85
CA ARG A 24 24.40 -2.12 0.19
C ARG A 24 22.87 -2.18 0.06
N PHE A 25 22.14 -1.67 1.04
CA PHE A 25 20.68 -1.54 0.97
C PHE A 25 20.23 -0.44 0.00
N LEU A 26 20.94 0.68 -0.01
CA LEU A 26 20.69 1.84 -0.87
C LEU A 26 21.17 1.66 -2.32
N TYR A 27 21.92 0.61 -2.62
CA TYR A 27 22.31 0.31 -3.99
C TYR A 27 21.04 -0.05 -4.80
N LEU A 28 20.60 0.91 -5.61
CA LEU A 28 19.42 0.78 -6.47
C LEU A 28 19.80 -0.04 -7.71
N ASP A 29 19.53 -1.35 -7.65
CA ASP A 29 19.61 -2.20 -8.83
C ASP A 29 18.53 -1.79 -9.84
N ALA A 30 18.80 -1.99 -11.14
CA ALA A 30 17.84 -1.67 -12.19
C ALA A 30 16.46 -2.32 -11.97
N GLU A 31 16.41 -3.51 -11.37
CA GLU A 31 15.14 -4.15 -10.99
C GLU A 31 14.40 -3.39 -9.89
N LYS A 32 15.09 -2.89 -8.85
CA LYS A 32 14.47 -2.10 -7.79
C LYS A 32 13.91 -0.81 -8.36
N VAL A 33 14.65 -0.16 -9.27
CA VAL A 33 14.18 1.01 -9.99
C VAL A 33 12.93 0.68 -10.81
N ALA A 34 12.92 -0.44 -11.54
CA ALA A 34 11.75 -0.88 -12.30
C ALA A 34 10.51 -1.08 -11.40
N TYR A 35 10.66 -1.76 -10.26
CA TYR A 35 9.56 -1.93 -9.31
C TYR A 35 9.11 -0.61 -8.67
N LEU A 36 10.02 0.32 -8.38
CA LEU A 36 9.67 1.65 -7.89
C LEU A 36 8.86 2.44 -8.93
N VAL A 37 9.24 2.35 -10.21
CA VAL A 37 8.47 2.97 -11.31
C VAL A 37 7.09 2.34 -11.42
N ILE A 38 7.00 1.00 -11.44
CA ILE A 38 5.70 0.28 -11.48
C ILE A 38 4.82 0.69 -10.29
N PHE A 39 5.39 0.74 -9.09
CA PHE A 39 4.67 1.15 -7.89
C PHE A 39 4.15 2.60 -7.99
N GLY A 40 4.98 3.53 -8.46
CA GLY A 40 4.59 4.92 -8.67
C GLY A 40 3.46 5.05 -9.71
N VAL A 41 3.57 4.34 -10.84
CA VAL A 41 2.53 4.32 -11.87
C VAL A 41 1.24 3.67 -11.33
N ALA A 42 1.34 2.63 -10.51
CA ALA A 42 0.19 1.99 -9.89
C ALA A 42 -0.57 2.97 -9.00
N ILE A 43 0.14 3.71 -8.13
CA ILE A 43 -0.49 4.74 -7.30
C ILE A 43 -1.18 5.77 -8.19
N LEU A 44 -0.50 6.26 -9.22
CA LEU A 44 -1.07 7.28 -10.11
C LEU A 44 -2.36 6.78 -10.75
N THR A 45 -2.36 5.61 -11.39
CA THR A 45 -3.54 5.14 -12.13
C THR A 45 -4.70 4.73 -11.22
N ARG A 46 -4.45 4.32 -9.97
CA ARG A 46 -5.52 3.94 -9.03
C ARG A 46 -6.11 5.14 -8.28
N PHE A 47 -5.37 6.23 -8.12
CA PHE A 47 -5.82 7.39 -7.33
C PHE A 47 -6.17 8.64 -8.15
N TRP A 48 -5.68 8.77 -9.39
CA TRP A 48 -5.83 10.00 -10.19
C TRP A 48 -7.28 10.48 -10.37
N ASP A 49 -8.22 9.57 -10.65
CA ASP A 49 -9.63 9.90 -10.95
C ASP A 49 -10.63 9.16 -10.07
N LEU A 50 -10.19 8.75 -8.87
CA LEU A 50 -10.90 7.76 -8.05
C LEU A 50 -12.30 8.22 -7.60
N GLY A 51 -12.48 9.53 -7.37
CA GLY A 51 -13.72 10.10 -6.84
C GLY A 51 -14.70 10.64 -7.89
N VAL A 52 -14.37 10.61 -9.18
CA VAL A 52 -15.13 11.38 -10.19
C VAL A 52 -16.38 10.66 -10.70
N ARG A 53 -16.39 9.33 -10.68
CA ARG A 53 -17.55 8.54 -11.13
C ARG A 53 -18.61 8.39 -10.04
N VAL A 54 -19.87 8.52 -10.44
CA VAL A 54 -21.04 8.23 -9.60
C VAL A 54 -21.00 6.78 -9.12
N MET A 55 -21.43 6.55 -7.88
CA MET A 55 -21.47 5.23 -7.26
C MET A 55 -22.37 4.26 -8.05
N SER A 56 -21.85 3.08 -8.34
CA SER A 56 -22.66 1.99 -8.90
C SER A 56 -23.64 1.43 -7.88
N HIS A 57 -24.57 0.56 -8.32
CA HIS A 57 -25.52 -0.09 -7.42
C HIS A 57 -24.80 -0.88 -6.31
N ASP A 58 -23.79 -1.67 -6.66
CA ASP A 58 -23.03 -2.48 -5.71
C ASP A 58 -22.15 -1.63 -4.79
N GLU A 59 -21.58 -0.53 -5.30
CA GLU A 59 -20.84 0.42 -4.47
C GLU A 59 -21.75 1.12 -3.45
N SER A 60 -22.97 1.49 -3.84
CA SER A 60 -23.91 2.25 -3.00
C SER A 60 -24.28 1.54 -1.70
N LEU A 61 -24.39 0.21 -1.72
CA LEU A 61 -24.64 -0.59 -0.52
C LEU A 61 -23.46 -0.48 0.45
N HIS A 62 -22.23 -0.65 -0.06
CA HIS A 62 -21.02 -0.50 0.75
C HIS A 62 -20.89 0.91 1.31
N THR A 63 -21.09 1.94 0.50
CA THR A 63 -20.95 3.32 0.96
C THR A 63 -22.00 3.69 2.01
N ARG A 64 -23.27 3.28 1.82
CA ARG A 64 -24.36 3.55 2.76
C ARG A 64 -24.15 2.89 4.10
N PHE A 65 -23.89 1.58 4.13
CA PHE A 65 -23.74 0.85 5.38
C PHE A 65 -22.46 1.21 6.13
N SER A 66 -21.36 1.49 5.42
CA SER A 66 -20.15 2.04 6.03
C SER A 66 -20.37 3.43 6.62
N TRP A 67 -21.20 4.27 5.98
CA TRP A 67 -21.53 5.59 6.51
C TRP A 67 -22.39 5.51 7.78
N LEU A 68 -23.37 4.59 7.83
CA LEU A 68 -24.14 4.31 9.04
C LEU A 68 -23.24 3.83 10.19
N LEU A 69 -22.33 2.91 9.90
CA LEU A 69 -21.32 2.45 10.87
C LEU A 69 -20.44 3.59 11.36
N TYR A 70 -19.93 4.41 10.45
CA TYR A 70 -19.12 5.60 10.75
C TYR A 70 -19.87 6.61 11.64
N ARG A 71 -21.17 6.81 11.43
CA ARG A 71 -22.01 7.70 12.24
C ARG A 71 -22.45 7.13 13.59
N GLY A 72 -22.11 5.87 13.88
CA GLY A 72 -22.55 5.20 15.10
C GLY A 72 -24.02 4.75 15.08
N GLU A 73 -24.66 4.73 13.91
CA GLU A 73 -26.02 4.19 13.73
C GLU A 73 -26.02 2.64 13.65
N GLY A 74 -24.83 2.05 13.57
CA GLY A 74 -24.61 0.60 13.58
C GLY A 74 -24.55 -0.02 12.19
N PHE A 75 -24.06 -1.26 12.16
CA PHE A 75 -24.03 -2.11 10.97
C PHE A 75 -24.35 -3.54 11.39
N GLN A 76 -25.35 -4.14 10.75
CA GLN A 76 -25.67 -5.55 10.91
C GLN A 76 -25.45 -6.26 9.58
N HIS A 77 -24.49 -7.17 9.57
CA HIS A 77 -24.20 -7.98 8.40
C HIS A 77 -25.33 -9.00 8.19
N THR A 78 -25.82 -9.08 6.95
CA THR A 78 -26.78 -10.12 6.54
C THR A 78 -26.14 -11.01 5.47
N PRO A 79 -26.56 -12.28 5.34
CA PRO A 79 -26.03 -13.19 4.32
C PRO A 79 -26.25 -12.74 2.87
N LEU A 80 -27.13 -11.76 2.64
CA LEU A 80 -27.35 -11.16 1.32
C LEU A 80 -26.24 -10.13 0.96
N MET A 81 -25.44 -9.69 1.93
CA MET A 81 -24.34 -8.74 1.73
C MET A 81 -23.02 -9.47 1.47
N HIS A 82 -22.08 -8.77 0.82
CA HIS A 82 -20.70 -9.23 0.73
C HIS A 82 -20.01 -9.27 2.11
N GLY A 83 -18.83 -9.87 2.19
CA GLY A 83 -18.08 -10.01 3.45
C GLY A 83 -17.90 -8.68 4.20
N PRO A 84 -17.88 -8.71 5.55
CA PRO A 84 -17.96 -7.51 6.39
C PRO A 84 -16.72 -6.60 6.32
N LEU A 85 -15.58 -7.11 5.86
CA LEU A 85 -14.30 -6.41 5.87
C LEU A 85 -14.37 -5.08 5.11
N LEU A 86 -14.94 -5.09 3.91
CA LEU A 86 -15.01 -3.88 3.08
C LEU A 86 -15.83 -2.78 3.78
N PHE A 87 -16.92 -3.14 4.45
CA PHE A 87 -17.74 -2.18 5.18
C PHE A 87 -16.97 -1.48 6.31
N HIS A 88 -16.18 -2.24 7.07
CA HIS A 88 -15.39 -1.72 8.18
C HIS A 88 -14.22 -0.87 7.69
N MET A 89 -13.53 -1.30 6.63
CA MET A 89 -12.40 -0.56 6.07
C MET A 89 -12.84 0.74 5.40
N THR A 90 -13.99 0.75 4.73
CA THR A 90 -14.57 1.99 4.20
C THR A 90 -15.04 2.92 5.32
N ALA A 91 -15.61 2.39 6.41
CA ALA A 91 -15.95 3.21 7.58
C ALA A 91 -14.70 3.82 8.26
N LEU A 92 -13.61 3.05 8.35
CA LEU A 92 -12.32 3.55 8.81
C LEU A 92 -11.78 4.65 7.88
N SER A 93 -11.94 4.50 6.56
CA SER A 93 -11.56 5.53 5.61
C SER A 93 -12.37 6.82 5.79
N TYR A 94 -13.68 6.72 6.01
CA TYR A 94 -14.52 7.88 6.35
C TYR A 94 -14.10 8.54 7.66
N TRP A 95 -13.68 7.76 8.65
CA TRP A 95 -13.15 8.30 9.90
C TRP A 95 -11.85 9.09 9.72
N LEU A 96 -10.95 8.62 8.84
CA LEU A 96 -9.67 9.28 8.56
C LEU A 96 -9.78 10.52 7.66
N PHE A 97 -10.63 10.46 6.62
CA PHE A 97 -10.62 11.43 5.52
C PHE A 97 -11.95 12.16 5.30
N GLY A 98 -12.97 11.85 6.11
CA GLY A 98 -14.34 12.29 5.90
C GLY A 98 -15.07 11.46 4.84
N ALA A 99 -16.40 11.53 4.84
CA ALA A 99 -17.23 10.75 3.91
C ALA A 99 -17.42 11.50 2.57
N ASN A 100 -16.87 10.94 1.50
CA ASN A 100 -17.06 11.36 0.11
C ASN A 100 -16.74 10.20 -0.87
N ASP A 101 -16.98 10.41 -2.17
CA ASP A 101 -16.80 9.38 -3.20
C ASP A 101 -15.35 8.87 -3.32
N PHE A 102 -14.37 9.75 -3.07
CA PHE A 102 -12.96 9.38 -3.08
C PHE A 102 -12.61 8.45 -1.89
N SER A 103 -12.95 8.88 -0.67
CA SER A 103 -12.73 8.11 0.57
C SER A 103 -13.41 6.74 0.55
N ALA A 104 -14.57 6.64 -0.10
CA ALA A 104 -15.31 5.39 -0.22
C ALA A 104 -14.50 4.27 -0.91
N ARG A 105 -13.59 4.67 -1.81
CA ARG A 105 -12.81 3.79 -2.68
C ARG A 105 -11.32 3.72 -2.31
N ILE A 106 -10.86 4.42 -1.27
CA ILE A 106 -9.45 4.39 -0.87
C ILE A 106 -8.99 2.96 -0.57
N TYR A 107 -9.78 2.20 0.18
CA TYR A 107 -9.42 0.83 0.53
C TYR A 107 -9.24 -0.07 -0.69
N THR A 108 -10.17 -0.02 -1.66
CA THR A 108 -10.09 -0.81 -2.89
C THR A 108 -8.93 -0.35 -3.78
N ALA A 109 -8.66 0.96 -3.85
CA ALA A 109 -7.50 1.50 -4.57
C ALA A 109 -6.16 1.04 -3.97
N VAL A 110 -6.02 1.06 -2.65
CA VAL A 110 -4.83 0.55 -1.95
C VAL A 110 -4.62 -0.94 -2.24
N LEU A 111 -5.68 -1.75 -2.16
CA LEU A 111 -5.59 -3.18 -2.51
C LEU A 111 -5.19 -3.38 -3.97
N GLY A 112 -5.66 -2.53 -4.88
CA GLY A 112 -5.23 -2.53 -6.28
C GLY A 112 -3.73 -2.28 -6.45
N VAL A 113 -3.17 -1.31 -5.72
CA VAL A 113 -1.71 -1.04 -5.73
C VAL A 113 -0.93 -2.22 -5.15
N ILE A 114 -1.40 -2.81 -4.05
CA ILE A 114 -0.78 -4.00 -3.46
C ILE A 114 -0.79 -5.16 -4.46
N LEU A 115 -1.92 -5.37 -5.16
CA LEU A 115 -2.07 -6.44 -6.13
C LEU A 115 -1.08 -6.33 -7.29
N VAL A 116 -0.81 -5.12 -7.80
CA VAL A 116 0.22 -4.89 -8.82
C VAL A 116 1.61 -5.35 -8.35
N MET A 117 1.91 -5.18 -7.06
CA MET A 117 3.21 -5.54 -6.48
C MET A 117 3.29 -7.00 -6.00
N MET A 118 2.16 -7.71 -5.93
CA MET A 118 2.12 -9.11 -5.47
C MET A 118 3.10 -10.07 -6.16
N PRO A 119 3.34 -9.97 -7.50
CA PRO A 119 4.28 -10.85 -8.17
C PRO A 119 5.72 -10.78 -7.62
N LEU A 120 6.10 -9.69 -6.94
CA LEU A 120 7.39 -9.57 -6.26
C LEU A 120 7.58 -10.64 -5.18
N PHE A 121 6.52 -11.00 -4.46
CA PHE A 121 6.54 -12.09 -3.48
C PHE A 121 6.54 -13.46 -4.14
N MET A 122 6.13 -13.54 -5.40
CA MET A 122 6.09 -14.77 -6.20
C MET A 122 7.36 -15.01 -7.03
N ARG A 123 8.40 -14.19 -6.84
CA ARG A 123 9.70 -14.29 -7.55
C ARG A 123 10.34 -15.67 -7.48
N LYS A 124 10.11 -16.44 -6.40
CA LYS A 124 10.64 -17.82 -6.28
C LYS A 124 10.10 -18.76 -7.37
N TRP A 125 8.87 -18.55 -7.83
CA TRP A 125 8.21 -19.41 -8.81
C TRP A 125 8.23 -18.83 -10.23
N LEU A 126 8.09 -17.52 -10.38
CA LEU A 126 8.05 -16.82 -11.69
C LEU A 126 9.44 -16.45 -12.22
N GLY A 127 10.47 -16.48 -11.36
CA GLY A 127 11.77 -15.90 -11.65
C GLY A 127 11.73 -14.37 -11.69
N ARG A 128 12.90 -13.77 -11.95
CA ARG A 128 13.11 -12.31 -11.91
C ARG A 128 12.33 -11.58 -13.01
N THR A 129 12.44 -12.06 -14.25
CA THR A 129 11.79 -11.49 -15.42
C THR A 129 10.29 -11.75 -15.42
N GLY A 130 9.86 -12.97 -15.07
CA GLY A 130 8.44 -13.32 -15.01
C GLY A 130 7.66 -12.49 -13.98
N ALA A 131 8.26 -12.22 -12.81
CA ALA A 131 7.63 -11.36 -11.81
C ALA A 131 7.48 -9.89 -12.29
N LEU A 132 8.48 -9.36 -13.00
CA LEU A 132 8.40 -8.02 -13.59
C LEU A 132 7.30 -7.94 -14.65
N VAL A 133 7.29 -8.88 -15.59
CA VAL A 133 6.27 -8.93 -16.65
C VAL A 133 4.87 -9.09 -16.06
N ALA A 134 4.68 -9.97 -15.07
CA ALA A 134 3.40 -10.13 -14.39
C ALA A 134 2.94 -8.84 -13.68
N SER A 135 3.85 -8.13 -13.01
CA SER A 135 3.53 -6.85 -12.36
C SER A 135 3.09 -5.80 -13.39
N ILE A 136 3.74 -5.77 -14.56
CA ILE A 136 3.37 -4.87 -15.67
C ILE A 136 2.01 -5.23 -16.28
N LEU A 137 1.67 -6.52 -16.38
CA LEU A 137 0.37 -6.95 -16.92
C LEU A 137 -0.80 -6.69 -15.98
N ILE A 138 -0.55 -6.67 -14.66
CA ILE A 138 -1.56 -6.34 -13.64
C ILE A 138 -1.70 -4.82 -13.47
N LEU A 139 -0.62 -4.06 -13.73
CA LEU A 139 -0.60 -2.60 -13.71
C LEU A 139 -1.61 -1.98 -14.68
#